data_AF-A0A966PST5-F1
#
_entry.id   AF-A0A966PST5-F1
#
_cell.length_a   1.000
_cell.length_b   1.000
_cell.length_c   1.000
_cell.angle_alpha   90.00
_cell.angle_beta   90.00
_cell.angle_gamma   90.00
#
_symmetry.space_group_name_H-M   'P 1'
#
loop_
_entity.id
_entity.type
_entity.pdbx_description
1 polymer ?
#
loop_
_entity_poly.entity_id
_entity_poly.type
_entity_poly.pdbx_seq_one_letter_code
_entity_poly.pdbx_strand_id
1 'polypeptide(L)' 'MSHYTVILEEDPDTKDLLLPLPEEVLLELKLVEGDILNWEDAGNGSFILSKKLKTLEGE' A
#
# COMPACT_ATOMS: atom_id res chain seq x y z
N MET A 1 -7.02 14.92 7.23
CA MET A 1 -6.61 14.14 6.05
C MET A 1 -5.20 14.59 5.72
N SER A 2 -4.24 13.73 5.99
CA SER A 2 -2.85 13.97 5.61
C SER A 2 -2.71 13.67 4.12
N HIS A 3 -2.07 14.56 3.37
CA HIS A 3 -1.77 14.38 1.94
C HIS A 3 -0.26 14.20 1.80
N TYR A 4 0.16 13.16 1.07
CA TYR A 4 1.56 12.91 0.78
C TYR A 4 1.74 12.73 -0.72
N THR A 5 2.79 13.33 -1.26
CA THR A 5 3.24 13.10 -2.63
C THR A 5 4.59 12.40 -2.56
N VAL A 6 4.70 11.25 -3.21
CA VAL A 6 5.94 10.48 -3.30
C VAL A 6 6.37 10.35 -4.76
N ILE A 7 7.66 10.17 -4.98
CA ILE A 7 8.22 9.86 -6.30
C ILE A 7 8.31 8.34 -6.40
N LEU A 8 7.81 7.79 -7.51
CA LEU A 8 7.89 6.36 -7.77
C LEU A 8 9.27 6.04 -8.32
N GLU A 9 9.86 4.94 -7.84
CA GLU A 9 11.14 4.45 -8.31
C GLU A 9 10.93 3.26 -9.24
N GLU A 10 11.63 3.21 -10.37
CA GLU A 10 11.58 2.07 -11.29
C GLU A 10 12.86 1.25 -11.10
N ASP A 11 12.71 -0.06 -10.88
CA ASP A 11 13.83 -0.98 -10.91
C ASP A 11 14.38 -1.09 -12.35
N PRO A 12 15.66 -0.77 -12.60
CA PRO A 12 16.21 -0.72 -13.95
C PRO A 12 16.27 -2.10 -14.63
N ASP A 13 16.35 -3.18 -13.85
CA ASP A 13 16.51 -4.55 -14.31
C ASP A 13 15.16 -5.24 -14.52
N THR A 14 14.22 -5.10 -13.58
CA THR A 14 12.90 -5.77 -13.64
C THR A 14 11.79 -4.91 -14.24
N LYS A 15 11.98 -3.58 -14.30
CA LYS A 15 10.94 -2.60 -14.65
C LYS A 15 9.78 -2.53 -13.68
N ASP A 16 9.96 -3.05 -12.46
CA ASP A 16 8.97 -2.91 -11.41
C ASP A 16 8.93 -1.48 -10.88
N LEU A 17 7.72 -1.01 -10.61
CA LEU A 17 7.47 0.30 -10.04
C LEU A 17 7.30 0.18 -8.53
N LEU A 18 8.18 0.84 -7.79
CA LEU A 18 8.19 0.87 -6.34
C LEU A 18 7.47 2.13 -5.84
N LEU A 19 6.46 1.93 -5.01
CA LEU A 19 5.74 2.97 -4.29
C LEU A 19 6.30 3.05 -2.86
N PRO A 20 7.20 4.00 -2.55
CA PRO A 20 7.67 4.18 -1.19
C PRO A 20 6.52 4.72 -0.32
N LEU A 21 6.13 3.96 0.71
CA LEU A 21 5.16 4.39 1.72
C LEU A 21 5.93 5.07 2.87
N PRO A 22 5.70 6.37 3.13
CA PRO A 22 6.36 7.06 4.25
C PRO A 22 6.03 6.40 5.60
N GLU A 23 6.98 6.43 6.53
CA GLU A 23 6.82 5.84 7.86
C GLU A 23 5.59 6.38 8.60
N GLU A 24 5.29 7.68 8.44
CA GLU A 24 4.10 8.30 9.01
C GLU A 24 2.80 7.64 8.51
N VAL A 25 2.71 7.32 7.22
CA VAL A 25 1.55 6.64 6.62
C VAL A 25 1.42 5.22 7.16
N LEU A 26 2.54 4.50 7.31
CA LEU A 26 2.54 3.16 7.89
C LEU A 26 2.05 3.18 9.33
N LEU A 27 2.50 4.15 10.13
CA LEU A 27 2.06 4.34 11.52
C LEU A 27 0.59 4.73 11.62
N GLU A 28 0.12 5.67 10.79
CA GLU A 28 -1.29 6.10 10.75
C GLU A 28 -2.22 4.91 10.39
N LEU A 29 -1.81 4.08 9.43
CA LEU A 29 -2.57 2.90 8.99
C LEU A 29 -2.31 1.64 9.84
N LYS A 30 -1.40 1.72 10.82
CA LYS A 30 -0.93 0.59 11.64
C LYS A 30 -0.54 -0.62 10.78
N LEU A 31 0.21 -0.33 9.71
CA LEU A 31 0.78 -1.32 8.82
C LEU A 31 2.15 -1.74 9.34
N VAL A 32 2.37 -3.04 9.38
CA VAL A 32 3.65 -3.65 9.72
C VAL A 32 4.06 -4.62 8.64
N GLU A 33 5.35 -4.95 8.59
CA GLU A 33 5.86 -5.97 7.68
C GLU A 33 5.08 -7.29 7.84
N GLY A 34 4.70 -7.89 6.72
CA GLY A 34 3.89 -9.12 6.70
C GLY A 34 2.37 -8.89 6.71
N ASP A 35 1.89 -7.66 6.85
CA ASP A 35 0.49 -7.34 6.57
C ASP A 35 0.16 -7.54 5.09
N ILE A 36 -1.03 -8.06 4.82
CA ILE A 36 -1.53 -8.23 3.46
C ILE A 36 -2.39 -7.00 3.14
N LEU A 37 -2.14 -6.37 1.99
CA LEU A 37 -2.94 -5.28 1.47
C LEU A 37 -3.84 -5.79 0.34
N ASN A 38 -5.08 -5.29 0.32
CA ASN A 38 -5.95 -5.40 -0.84
C ASN A 38 -5.72 -4.18 -1.73
N TRP A 39 -5.47 -4.46 -3.01
CA TRP A 39 -5.26 -3.46 -4.05
C TRP A 39 -6.46 -3.50 -4.98
N GLU A 40 -7.15 -2.36 -5.11
CA GLU A 40 -8.28 -2.21 -6.02
C GLU A 40 -7.97 -1.09 -7.02
N ASP A 41 -8.13 -1.37 -8.30
CA ASP A 41 -8.06 -0.38 -9.36
C ASP A 41 -9.43 0.33 -9.45
N ALA A 42 -9.43 1.66 -9.27
CA ALA A 42 -10.65 2.46 -9.34
C ALA A 42 -11.08 2.80 -10.79
N GLY A 43 -10.30 2.39 -11.80
CA GLY A 43 -10.61 2.54 -13.22
C GLY A 43 -10.43 3.96 -13.77
N ASN A 44 -9.89 4.88 -12.95
CA ASN A 44 -9.66 6.28 -13.29
C ASN A 44 -8.16 6.66 -13.17
N GLY A 45 -7.28 5.65 -13.19
CA GLY A 45 -5.84 5.83 -12.95
C GLY A 45 -5.48 5.99 -11.47
N SER A 46 -6.41 5.75 -10.56
CA SER A 46 -6.15 5.72 -9.11
C SER A 46 -6.29 4.30 -8.58
N PHE A 47 -5.52 4.00 -7.53
CA PHE A 47 -5.61 2.74 -6.80
C PHE A 47 -6.06 2.98 -5.37
N ILE A 48 -6.88 2.08 -4.85
CA ILE A 48 -7.33 2.08 -3.48
C ILE A 48 -6.59 0.95 -2.76
N LEU A 49 -5.75 1.31 -1.79
CA LEU A 49 -5.08 0.35 -0.93
C LEU A 49 -5.81 0.27 0.41
N SER A 50 -6.16 -0.95 0.82
CA SER A 50 -6.79 -1.21 2.10
C SER A 50 -6.11 -2.37 2.81
N LYS A 51 -5.93 -2.27 4.14
CA LYS A 51 -5.41 -3.38 4.92
C LYS A 51 -6.39 -4.54 4.85
N LYS A 52 -5.93 -5.71 4.41
CA LYS A 52 -6.75 -6.92 4.46
C LYS A 52 -6.89 -7.32 5.92
N LEU A 53 -8.10 -7.15 6.45
CA LEU A 53 -8.42 -7.65 7.78
C LEU A 53 -8.31 -9.18 7.74
N LYS A 54 -7.50 -9.75 8.63
CA LYS A 54 -7.57 -11.19 8.89
C LYS A 54 -8.95 -11.46 9.44
N THR A 55 -9.82 -12.08 8.64
CA THR A 55 -11.02 -12.72 9.18
C THR A 55 -10.52 -13.81 10.12
N LEU A 56 -10.88 -13.70 11.39
CA LEU A 56 -10.73 -14.78 12.36
C LEU A 56 -11.75 -15.86 11.95
N GLU A 57 -11.42 -16.65 10.93
CA GLU A 57 -12.15 -17.87 10.64
C GLU A 57 -11.61 -18.97 11.54
N GLY A 58 -12.33 -19.22 12.64
CA GLY A 58 -12.28 -20.47 13.38
C GLY A 58 -11.29 -20.53 14.54
N GLU A 59 -11.86 -20.81 15.72
CA GLU A 59 -11.22 -21.27 16.96
C GLU A 59 -10.36 -22.54 16.79
#